data_AF-A0A852WSN8-F1
#
_entry.id   AF-A0A852WSN8-F1
#
_cell.length_a   1.000
_cell.length_b   1.000
_cell.length_c   1.000
_cell.angle_alpha   90.00
_cell.angle_beta   90.00
_cell.angle_gamma   90.00
#
_symmetry.space_group_name_H-M   'P 1'
#
loop_
_entity.id
_entity.type
_entity.pdbx_description
1 polymer ?
#
loop_
_entity_poly.entity_id
_entity_poly.type
_entity_poly.pdbx_seq_one_letter_code
_entity_poly.pdbx_strand_id
1 'polypeptide(L)'
;MSVPWQPAREARGLLLVSGEPGAVTSWLRRGLVACQVVPLGAWTAVLPTERSSRAEPPYDDAVAVLAARPVPRRLRGALGFFTVDGRAVVTAQRPGWRDGIRWLVWEPGAGVLRAPHLELAGPADLVAAAGARHGDQRAVAGVVAERDSTADALITDLLSVLGLPGSDLVGPGVGLRGQVVAPTAQAVARFDARMAEQARHRAELEEN
;
A
#
# COMPACT_ATOMS: atom_id res chain seq x y z
N MET A 1 -18.14 8.01 18.90
CA MET A 1 -18.72 6.89 18.13
C MET A 1 -17.69 6.47 17.08
N SER A 2 -16.87 5.48 17.40
CA SER A 2 -15.87 4.93 16.47
C SER A 2 -16.59 4.02 15.49
N VAL A 3 -16.49 4.34 14.19
CA VAL A 3 -17.08 3.50 13.14
C VAL A 3 -16.39 2.14 13.21
N PRO A 4 -17.13 1.02 13.33
CA PRO A 4 -16.52 -0.30 13.24
C PRO A 4 -15.91 -0.46 11.85
N TRP A 5 -14.61 -0.74 11.81
CA TRP A 5 -13.90 -1.14 10.61
C TRP A 5 -14.64 -2.33 9.97
N GLN A 6 -15.27 -2.10 8.82
CA GLN A 6 -15.81 -3.17 7.97
C GLN A 6 -14.78 -3.46 6.89
N PRO A 7 -14.45 -4.73 6.62
CA PRO A 7 -13.55 -5.07 5.52
C PRO A 7 -14.12 -4.53 4.20
N ALA A 8 -13.29 -3.82 3.44
CA ALA A 8 -13.72 -3.10 2.25
C ALA A 8 -14.05 -4.10 1.14
N ARG A 9 -15.35 -4.26 0.83
CA ARG A 9 -15.88 -5.28 -0.10
C ARG A 9 -15.38 -5.13 -1.54
N GLU A 10 -14.63 -4.07 -1.85
CA GLU A 10 -14.08 -3.74 -3.17
C GLU A 10 -12.61 -3.30 -3.16
N ALA A 11 -11.89 -3.44 -2.06
CA ALA A 11 -10.54 -2.90 -1.98
C ALA A 11 -9.59 -3.55 -3.00
N ARG A 12 -8.81 -2.70 -3.68
CA ARG A 12 -7.87 -3.06 -4.75
C ARG A 12 -6.54 -2.40 -4.49
N GLY A 13 -5.46 -3.02 -4.96
CA GLY A 13 -4.12 -2.55 -4.65
C GLY A 13 -3.08 -2.92 -5.67
N LEU A 14 -2.24 -1.94 -5.98
CA LEU A 14 -0.98 -2.10 -6.67
C LEU A 14 0.13 -1.55 -5.77
N LEU A 15 1.07 -2.40 -5.36
CA LEU A 15 2.30 -1.96 -4.72
C LEU A 15 3.47 -2.14 -5.68
N LEU A 16 4.10 -1.04 -6.05
CA LEU A 16 5.34 -1.02 -6.82
C LEU A 16 6.54 -1.00 -5.86
N VAL A 17 7.42 -1.97 -6.00
CA VAL A 17 8.68 -2.06 -5.24
C VAL A 17 9.85 -2.04 -6.21
N SER A 18 10.84 -1.16 -6.01
CA SER A 18 12.01 -1.03 -6.90
C SER A 18 13.06 -2.14 -6.75
N GLY A 19 12.64 -3.29 -6.22
CA GLY A 19 13.50 -4.45 -5.99
C GLY A 19 13.20 -5.60 -6.94
N GLU A 20 14.16 -6.50 -7.09
CA GLU A 20 14.01 -7.67 -7.95
C GLU A 20 12.93 -8.64 -7.45
N PRO A 21 12.23 -9.35 -8.36
CA PRO A 21 11.11 -10.24 -8.01
C PRO A 21 11.44 -11.29 -6.93
N GLY A 22 12.65 -11.88 -6.95
CA GLY A 22 13.04 -12.90 -5.96
C GLY A 22 13.12 -12.35 -4.52
N ALA A 23 13.62 -11.12 -4.38
CA ALA A 23 13.72 -10.46 -3.07
C ALA A 23 12.33 -10.01 -2.57
N VAL A 24 11.47 -9.56 -3.48
CA VAL A 24 10.06 -9.22 -3.21
C VAL A 24 9.27 -10.45 -2.80
N THR A 25 9.37 -11.57 -3.52
CA THR A 25 8.76 -12.87 -3.18
C THR A 25 9.20 -13.34 -1.80
N SER A 26 10.49 -13.27 -1.48
CA SER A 26 11.02 -13.63 -0.16
C SER A 26 10.48 -12.75 0.96
N TRP A 27 10.20 -11.47 0.66
CA TRP A 27 9.51 -10.59 1.58
C TRP A 27 8.04 -10.97 1.72
N LEU A 28 7.30 -11.17 0.63
CA LEU A 28 5.87 -11.56 0.64
C LEU A 28 5.59 -12.85 1.42
N ARG A 29 6.47 -13.85 1.34
CA ARG A 29 6.35 -15.09 2.14
C ARG A 29 6.32 -14.88 3.66
N ARG A 30 6.82 -13.74 4.13
CA ARG A 30 6.77 -13.31 5.54
C ARG A 30 5.64 -12.31 5.83
N GLY A 31 4.70 -12.15 4.91
CA GLY A 31 3.51 -11.30 5.05
C GLY A 31 2.30 -12.08 5.56
N LEU A 32 1.13 -11.48 5.36
CA LEU A 32 -0.17 -12.04 5.77
C LEU A 32 -1.14 -12.20 4.60
N VAL A 33 -0.72 -11.78 3.40
CA VAL A 33 -1.58 -11.68 2.21
C VAL A 33 -0.90 -12.40 1.07
N ALA A 34 -1.65 -13.27 0.39
CA ALA A 34 -1.26 -13.86 -0.89
C ALA A 34 -1.30 -12.78 -1.96
N CYS A 35 -0.20 -12.64 -2.70
CA CYS A 35 -0.08 -11.64 -3.73
C CYS A 35 0.46 -12.24 -5.01
N GLN A 36 0.06 -11.71 -6.16
CA GLN A 36 0.75 -11.95 -7.41
C GLN A 36 1.90 -10.96 -7.56
N VAL A 37 2.99 -11.45 -8.15
CA VAL A 37 4.23 -10.71 -8.41
C VAL A 37 4.42 -10.60 -9.92
N VAL A 38 4.47 -9.37 -10.42
CA VAL A 38 4.60 -9.06 -11.85
C VAL A 38 5.87 -8.23 -12.07
N PRO A 39 6.89 -8.73 -12.76
CA PRO A 39 8.08 -7.95 -13.10
C PRO A 39 7.73 -6.85 -14.14
N LEU A 40 8.11 -5.61 -13.85
CA LEU A 40 7.88 -4.42 -14.69
C LEU A 40 9.17 -3.61 -14.86
N GLY A 41 10.20 -4.26 -15.40
CA GLY A 41 11.53 -3.65 -15.58
C GLY A 41 12.23 -3.40 -14.25
N ALA A 42 12.51 -2.13 -13.93
CA ALA A 42 13.14 -1.74 -12.67
C ALA A 42 12.20 -1.85 -11.45
N TRP A 43 10.92 -2.09 -11.68
CA TRP A 43 9.89 -2.26 -10.65
C TRP A 43 9.36 -3.68 -10.63
N THR A 44 8.94 -4.11 -9.45
CA THR A 44 8.12 -5.31 -9.27
C THR A 44 6.78 -4.88 -8.72
N ALA A 45 5.70 -5.18 -9.46
CA ALA A 45 4.34 -4.97 -9.02
C ALA A 45 3.87 -6.13 -8.13
N VAL A 46 3.17 -5.78 -7.06
CA VAL A 46 2.58 -6.68 -6.08
C VAL A 46 1.10 -6.35 -5.97
N LEU A 47 0.24 -7.32 -6.25
CA LEU A 47 -1.20 -7.17 -6.15
C LEU A 47 -1.78 -8.26 -5.24
N PRO A 48 -2.69 -7.93 -4.30
CA PRO A 48 -3.37 -8.94 -3.50
C PRO A 48 -4.22 -9.84 -4.40
N THR A 49 -4.19 -11.15 -4.15
CA THR A 49 -5.02 -12.14 -4.87
C THR A 49 -6.21 -12.61 -4.04
N GLU A 50 -6.30 -12.16 -2.79
CA GLU A 50 -7.35 -12.48 -1.83
C GLU A 50 -7.91 -11.19 -1.23
N ARG A 51 -9.20 -11.21 -0.86
CA ARG A 51 -9.87 -10.07 -0.22
C ARG A 51 -9.51 -9.96 1.26
N SER A 52 -9.46 -11.10 1.93
CA SER A 52 -9.09 -11.18 3.33
C SER A 52 -7.63 -11.56 3.47
N SER A 53 -6.96 -10.93 4.42
CA SER A 53 -5.66 -11.40 4.92
C SER A 53 -5.85 -12.71 5.67
N ARG A 54 -4.74 -13.40 5.95
CA ARG A 54 -4.74 -14.65 6.72
C ARG A 54 -4.60 -14.45 8.23
N ALA A 55 -4.52 -13.20 8.69
CA ALA A 55 -4.50 -12.88 10.10
C ALA A 55 -5.92 -12.66 10.64
N GLU A 56 -6.06 -12.77 11.95
CA GLU A 56 -7.31 -12.50 12.66
C GLU A 56 -7.65 -10.99 12.67
N PRO A 57 -8.93 -10.63 12.89
CA PRO A 57 -9.32 -9.24 13.10
C PRO A 57 -8.50 -8.55 14.19
N PRO A 58 -8.16 -7.25 14.04
CA PRO A 58 -8.59 -6.31 12.99
C PRO A 58 -7.69 -6.31 11.73
N TYR A 59 -6.84 -7.32 11.55
CA TYR A 59 -5.87 -7.37 10.46
C TYR A 59 -6.34 -8.25 9.30
N ASP A 60 -7.64 -8.53 9.19
CA ASP A 60 -8.25 -9.45 8.24
C ASP A 60 -8.49 -8.83 6.85
N ASP A 61 -8.18 -7.55 6.63
CA ASP A 61 -8.28 -6.90 5.33
C ASP A 61 -6.94 -6.93 4.56
N ALA A 62 -6.96 -7.56 3.38
CA ALA A 62 -5.74 -7.77 2.61
C ALA A 62 -5.09 -6.47 2.10
N VAL A 63 -5.91 -5.50 1.69
CA VAL A 63 -5.42 -4.25 1.09
C VAL A 63 -4.86 -3.33 2.16
N ALA A 64 -5.58 -3.16 3.27
CA ALA A 64 -5.11 -2.37 4.40
C ALA A 64 -3.79 -2.93 4.97
N VAL A 65 -3.70 -4.25 5.13
CA VAL A 65 -2.46 -4.91 5.57
C VAL A 65 -1.32 -4.70 4.58
N LEU A 66 -1.56 -4.81 3.27
CA LEU A 66 -0.53 -4.60 2.26
C LEU A 66 -0.08 -3.13 2.21
N ALA A 67 -1.02 -2.18 2.28
CA ALA A 67 -0.75 -0.75 2.28
C ALA A 67 0.08 -0.33 3.50
N ALA A 68 -0.25 -0.85 4.67
CA ALA A 68 0.48 -0.57 5.91
C ALA A 68 1.80 -1.33 6.04
N ARG A 69 2.19 -2.13 5.04
CA ARG A 69 3.33 -3.04 5.15
C ARG A 69 4.66 -2.33 4.90
N PRO A 70 5.59 -2.30 5.89
CA PRO A 70 6.91 -1.75 5.65
C PRO A 70 7.70 -2.60 4.65
N VAL A 71 8.28 -1.94 3.67
CA VAL A 71 9.17 -2.52 2.68
C VAL A 71 10.60 -2.50 3.23
N PRO A 72 11.29 -3.66 3.30
CA PRO A 72 12.65 -3.73 3.82
C PRO A 72 13.59 -2.81 3.05
N ARG A 73 14.47 -2.10 3.76
CA ARG A 73 15.38 -1.07 3.22
C ARG A 73 16.26 -1.51 2.03
N ARG A 74 16.53 -2.81 1.90
CA ARG A 74 17.25 -3.37 0.75
C ARG A 74 16.46 -3.29 -0.56
N LEU A 75 15.14 -3.15 -0.48
CA LEU A 75 14.22 -2.89 -1.57
C LEU A 75 14.03 -1.36 -1.58
N ARG A 76 14.81 -0.67 -2.41
CA ARG A 76 15.21 0.74 -2.21
C ARG A 76 14.05 1.72 -2.10
N GLY A 77 12.91 1.52 -2.73
CA GLY A 77 11.76 2.42 -2.65
C GLY A 77 10.48 1.68 -2.99
N ALA A 78 9.37 2.17 -2.44
CA ALA A 78 8.06 1.59 -2.69
C ALA A 78 6.96 2.65 -2.74
N LEU A 79 6.04 2.44 -3.68
CA LEU A 79 4.84 3.23 -3.86
C LEU A 79 3.64 2.29 -3.96
N GLY A 80 2.71 2.40 -3.01
CA GLY A 80 1.46 1.66 -3.04
C GLY A 80 0.32 2.56 -3.50
N PHE A 81 -0.56 2.03 -4.34
CA PHE A 81 -1.72 2.69 -4.89
C PHE A 81 -2.93 1.80 -4.66
N PHE A 82 -3.88 2.27 -3.86
CA PHE A 82 -4.99 1.48 -3.39
C PHE A 82 -6.29 2.24 -3.56
N THR A 83 -7.35 1.52 -3.91
CA THR A 83 -8.72 2.06 -3.86
C THR A 83 -9.40 1.42 -2.67
N VAL A 84 -9.79 2.24 -1.69
CA VAL A 84 -10.43 1.81 -0.44
C VAL A 84 -11.69 2.65 -0.24
N ASP A 85 -12.86 2.00 -0.25
CA ASP A 85 -14.17 2.66 -0.13
C ASP A 85 -14.35 3.87 -1.07
N GLY A 86 -13.89 3.72 -2.33
CA GLY A 86 -13.98 4.77 -3.35
C GLY A 86 -12.94 5.89 -3.22
N ARG A 87 -12.05 5.84 -2.22
CA ARG A 87 -10.93 6.78 -2.05
C ARG A 87 -9.65 6.22 -2.63
N ALA A 88 -8.82 7.10 -3.17
CA ALA A 88 -7.44 6.76 -3.50
C ALA A 88 -6.58 6.86 -2.24
N VAL A 89 -5.88 5.79 -1.89
CA VAL A 89 -4.90 5.73 -0.83
C VAL A 89 -3.56 5.42 -1.45
N VAL A 90 -2.62 6.37 -1.36
CA VAL A 90 -1.26 6.23 -1.86
C VAL A 90 -0.30 6.18 -0.69
N THR A 91 0.60 5.20 -0.71
CA THR A 91 1.65 5.04 0.30
C THR A 91 3.00 5.27 -0.35
N ALA A 92 3.87 6.00 0.32
CA ALA A 92 5.22 6.29 -0.15
C ALA A 92 6.25 5.90 0.90
N GLN A 93 7.23 5.11 0.48
CA GLN A 93 8.37 4.68 1.28
C GLN A 93 9.64 5.02 0.52
N ARG A 94 10.40 5.98 1.05
CA ARG A 94 11.61 6.49 0.43
C ARG A 94 12.81 5.56 0.69
N PRO A 95 13.80 5.52 -0.23
CA PRO A 95 15.10 4.96 0.07
C PRO A 95 15.78 5.75 1.18
N GLY A 96 16.03 5.11 2.34
CA GLY A 96 16.71 5.85 3.41
C GLY A 96 16.74 5.18 4.77
N TRP A 97 17.26 5.92 5.75
CA TRP A 97 17.22 5.57 7.17
C TRP A 97 16.11 6.33 7.85
N ARG A 98 15.20 5.60 8.52
CA ARG A 98 14.11 6.14 9.36
C ARG A 98 12.93 6.78 8.64
N ASP A 99 12.83 6.68 7.32
CA ASP A 99 11.62 7.10 6.61
C ASP A 99 10.52 6.04 6.81
N GLY A 100 9.49 6.41 7.57
CA GLY A 100 8.27 5.63 7.74
C GLY A 100 7.40 5.67 6.48
N ILE A 101 6.24 4.99 6.55
CA ILE A 101 5.24 5.05 5.47
C ILE A 101 4.54 6.40 5.54
N ARG A 102 4.59 7.15 4.45
CA ARG A 102 3.81 8.38 4.27
C ARG A 102 2.58 8.11 3.43
N TRP A 103 1.50 8.82 3.72
CA TRP A 103 0.17 8.52 3.23
C TRP A 103 -0.44 9.73 2.54
N LEU A 104 -0.99 9.52 1.35
CA LEU A 104 -1.89 10.45 0.69
C LEU A 104 -3.24 9.76 0.59
N VAL A 105 -4.26 10.34 1.23
CA VAL A 105 -5.64 9.90 1.07
C VAL A 105 -6.35 10.99 0.26
N TRP A 106 -6.97 10.61 -0.85
CA TRP A 106 -7.70 11.52 -1.72
C TRP A 106 -9.11 10.98 -1.97
N GLU A 107 -10.09 11.87 -1.90
CA GLU A 107 -11.51 11.56 -2.08
C GLU A 107 -12.10 12.37 -3.24
N PRO A 108 -12.85 11.73 -4.16
CA PRO A 108 -13.58 12.42 -5.22
C PRO A 108 -14.40 13.60 -4.70
N GLY A 109 -14.31 14.76 -5.36
CA GLY A 109 -14.99 16.00 -4.98
C GLY A 109 -14.38 16.76 -3.80
N ALA A 110 -13.75 16.06 -2.83
CA ALA A 110 -13.15 16.69 -1.65
C ALA A 110 -11.65 16.99 -1.82
N GLY A 111 -10.92 16.16 -2.55
CA GLY A 111 -9.47 16.25 -2.70
C GLY A 111 -8.71 15.53 -1.58
N VAL A 112 -7.56 16.07 -1.19
CA VAL A 112 -6.69 15.47 -0.16
C VAL A 112 -7.31 15.55 1.23
N LEU A 113 -7.41 14.40 1.89
CA LEU A 113 -7.86 14.26 3.26
C LEU A 113 -6.65 14.14 4.22
N ARG A 114 -6.77 14.75 5.40
CA ARG A 114 -5.82 14.55 6.50
C ARG A 114 -6.38 13.51 7.46
N ALA A 115 -5.78 12.33 7.46
CA ALA A 115 -6.09 11.29 8.44
C ALA A 115 -5.28 11.52 9.73
N PRO A 116 -5.92 11.60 10.90
CA PRO A 116 -5.20 11.64 12.18
C PRO A 116 -4.25 10.45 12.28
N HIS A 117 -3.05 10.68 12.82
CA HIS A 117 -2.01 9.66 13.05
C HIS A 117 -1.31 9.09 11.80
N LEU A 118 -1.66 9.54 10.59
CA LEU A 118 -0.91 9.21 9.38
C LEU A 118 -0.03 10.39 8.96
N GLU A 119 1.25 10.12 8.72
CA GLU A 119 2.16 11.13 8.17
C GLU A 119 1.78 11.43 6.72
N LEU A 120 1.36 12.67 6.44
CA LEU A 120 0.93 13.07 5.10
C LEU A 120 2.09 13.02 4.09
N ALA A 121 1.88 12.34 2.97
CA ALA A 121 2.76 12.36 1.81
C ALA A 121 2.49 13.60 0.95
N GLY A 122 3.53 14.41 0.72
CA GLY A 122 3.49 15.49 -0.26
C GLY A 122 3.98 15.06 -1.65
N PRO A 123 3.81 15.91 -2.68
CA PRO A 123 4.34 15.64 -4.03
C PRO A 123 5.84 15.29 -4.05
N ALA A 124 6.65 15.94 -3.22
CA ALA A 124 8.07 15.65 -3.09
C ALA A 124 8.36 14.23 -2.55
N ASP A 125 7.52 13.70 -1.65
CA ASP A 125 7.66 12.36 -1.12
C ASP A 125 7.36 11.31 -2.19
N LEU A 126 6.32 11.54 -3.01
CA LEU A 126 5.97 10.66 -4.13
C LEU A 126 7.08 10.61 -5.19
N VAL A 127 7.60 11.78 -5.60
CA VAL A 127 8.71 11.89 -6.55
C VAL A 127 9.97 11.20 -6.01
N ALA A 128 10.30 11.43 -4.73
CA ALA A 128 11.47 10.81 -4.11
C ALA A 128 11.35 9.28 -4.03
N ALA A 129 10.16 8.76 -3.67
CA ALA A 129 9.91 7.31 -3.62
C ALA A 129 9.93 6.66 -5.01
N ALA A 130 9.49 7.37 -6.05
CA ALA A 130 9.59 6.95 -7.45
C ALA A 130 11.04 6.90 -7.97
N GLY A 131 12.01 7.44 -7.22
CA GLY A 131 13.41 7.50 -7.65
C GLY A 131 13.67 8.42 -8.84
N ALA A 132 12.68 9.22 -9.25
CA ALA A 132 12.77 10.16 -10.35
C ALA A 132 13.60 11.37 -9.90
N ARG A 133 14.90 11.41 -10.23
CA ARG A 133 15.79 12.56 -9.97
C ARG A 133 15.28 13.88 -10.57
N HIS A 134 14.33 13.82 -11.50
CA HIS A 134 13.71 14.96 -12.18
C HIS A 134 12.17 14.91 -12.17
N GLY A 135 11.54 14.16 -11.25
CA GLY A 135 10.08 14.10 -11.20
C GLY A 135 9.47 15.48 -10.97
N ASP A 136 8.43 15.81 -11.75
CA ASP A 136 7.80 17.12 -11.69
C ASP A 136 6.80 17.18 -10.54
N GLN A 137 7.26 17.74 -9.41
CA GLN A 137 6.42 17.96 -8.22
C GLN A 137 5.20 18.83 -8.51
N ARG A 138 5.27 19.76 -9.49
CA ARG A 138 4.14 20.61 -9.86
C ARG A 138 3.10 19.80 -10.61
N ALA A 139 3.53 18.91 -11.49
CA ALA A 139 2.61 18.03 -12.21
C ALA A 139 1.91 17.06 -11.25
N VAL A 140 2.64 16.48 -10.28
CA VAL A 140 2.03 15.68 -9.19
C VAL A 140 1.04 16.51 -8.37
N ALA A 141 1.40 17.74 -7.99
CA ALA A 141 0.50 18.63 -7.27
C ALA A 141 -0.77 18.96 -8.08
N GLY A 142 -0.65 19.13 -9.40
CA GLY A 142 -1.76 19.35 -10.31
C GLY A 142 -2.74 18.19 -10.33
N VAL A 143 -2.24 16.95 -10.46
CA VAL A 143 -3.08 15.73 -10.41
C VAL A 143 -3.81 15.64 -9.08
N VAL A 144 -3.12 15.86 -7.96
CA VAL A 144 -3.70 15.77 -6.62
C VAL A 144 -4.71 16.89 -6.31
N ALA A 145 -4.58 18.04 -6.98
CA ALA A 145 -5.48 19.16 -6.84
C ALA A 145 -6.79 19.00 -7.64
N GLU A 146 -6.79 18.16 -8.69
CA GLU A 146 -7.99 17.81 -9.44
C GLU A 146 -9.00 17.12 -8.50
N ARG A 147 -10.27 17.47 -8.62
CA ARG A 147 -11.35 16.99 -7.75
C ARG A 147 -12.43 16.26 -8.53
N ASP A 148 -12.57 16.57 -9.82
CA ASP A 148 -13.56 15.95 -10.70
C ASP A 148 -12.96 14.71 -11.37
N SER A 149 -12.59 13.74 -10.54
CA SER A 149 -11.99 12.48 -10.98
C SER A 149 -12.46 11.31 -10.11
N THR A 150 -12.15 10.10 -10.54
CA THR A 150 -12.35 8.88 -9.73
C THR A 150 -11.04 8.47 -9.08
N ALA A 151 -11.09 7.65 -8.02
CA ALA A 151 -9.88 7.16 -7.38
C ALA A 151 -8.95 6.41 -8.34
N ASP A 152 -9.51 5.51 -9.18
CA ASP A 152 -8.75 4.73 -10.15
C ASP A 152 -8.13 5.63 -11.24
N ALA A 153 -8.85 6.68 -11.68
CA ALA A 153 -8.34 7.65 -12.64
C ALA A 153 -7.19 8.50 -12.05
N LEU A 154 -7.35 9.02 -10.83
CA LEU A 154 -6.28 9.75 -10.13
C LEU A 154 -5.03 8.88 -9.92
N ILE A 155 -5.19 7.62 -9.53
CA ILE A 155 -4.07 6.67 -9.41
C ILE A 155 -3.37 6.49 -10.76
N THR A 156 -4.12 6.33 -11.84
CA THR A 156 -3.58 6.17 -13.20
C THR A 156 -2.79 7.41 -13.63
N ASP A 157 -3.32 8.60 -13.36
CA ASP A 157 -2.65 9.88 -13.65
C ASP A 157 -1.37 10.04 -12.82
N LEU A 158 -1.40 9.64 -11.54
CA LEU A 158 -0.22 9.64 -10.68
C LEU A 158 0.87 8.70 -11.19
N LEU A 159 0.51 7.48 -11.60
CA LEU A 159 1.46 6.54 -12.20
C LEU A 159 2.10 7.14 -13.46
N SER A 160 1.27 7.74 -14.33
CA SER A 160 1.72 8.40 -15.56
C SER A 160 2.70 9.55 -15.27
N VAL A 161 2.33 10.49 -14.40
CA VAL A 161 3.14 11.69 -14.11
C VAL A 161 4.43 11.37 -13.36
N LEU A 162 4.45 10.30 -12.57
CA LEU A 162 5.65 9.80 -11.89
C LEU A 162 6.52 8.92 -12.82
N GLY A 163 6.08 8.63 -14.04
CA GLY A 163 6.79 7.76 -14.99
C GLY A 163 6.86 6.31 -14.50
N LEU A 164 5.86 5.86 -13.75
CA LEU A 164 5.80 4.51 -13.17
C LEU A 164 5.01 3.56 -14.06
N PRO A 165 5.41 2.28 -14.13
CA PRO A 165 4.68 1.27 -14.88
C PRO A 165 3.42 0.80 -14.12
N GLY A 166 2.56 0.04 -14.80
CA GLY A 166 1.46 -0.69 -14.15
C GLY A 166 0.12 0.03 -14.10
N SER A 167 -0.09 1.06 -14.93
CA SER A 167 -1.42 1.68 -15.09
C SER A 167 -2.49 0.68 -15.55
N ASP A 168 -2.11 -0.30 -16.35
CA ASP A 168 -2.95 -1.43 -16.80
C ASP A 168 -3.29 -2.44 -15.68
N LEU A 169 -2.68 -2.28 -14.51
CA LEU A 169 -2.88 -3.09 -13.31
C LEU A 169 -3.74 -2.37 -12.25
N VAL A 170 -4.33 -1.22 -12.59
CA VAL A 170 -5.24 -0.44 -11.74
C VAL A 170 -6.68 -0.76 -12.10
N GLY A 171 -7.55 -0.78 -11.08
CA GLY A 171 -9.00 -0.88 -11.26
C GLY A 171 -9.56 -2.31 -11.23
N PRO A 172 -10.84 -2.48 -11.61
CA PRO A 172 -11.55 -3.76 -11.48
C PRO A 172 -11.04 -4.80 -12.47
N GLY A 173 -11.13 -6.08 -12.08
CA GLY A 173 -10.97 -7.18 -13.03
C GLY A 173 -9.54 -7.43 -13.49
N VAL A 174 -8.53 -6.91 -12.79
CA VAL A 174 -7.13 -7.26 -13.03
C VAL A 174 -6.94 -8.74 -12.70
N GLY A 175 -6.86 -9.56 -13.75
CA GLY A 175 -6.64 -11.00 -13.64
C GLY A 175 -5.23 -11.34 -13.15
N LEU A 176 -4.91 -12.64 -13.15
CA LEU A 176 -3.55 -13.10 -12.89
C LEU A 176 -2.64 -12.73 -14.06
N ARG A 177 -1.55 -12.03 -13.75
CA ARG A 177 -0.54 -11.54 -14.70
C ARG A 177 0.88 -12.01 -14.34
N GLY A 178 1.04 -12.69 -13.20
CA GLY A 178 2.35 -13.10 -12.71
C GLY A 178 2.28 -14.25 -11.69
N GLN A 179 3.38 -14.47 -10.99
CA GLN A 179 3.51 -15.56 -10.03
C GLN A 179 2.73 -15.26 -8.75
N VAL A 180 1.85 -16.16 -8.34
CA VAL A 180 1.18 -16.08 -7.03
C VAL A 180 2.12 -16.56 -5.92
N VAL A 181 2.26 -15.74 -4.89
CA VAL A 181 3.10 -15.97 -3.71
C VAL A 181 2.23 -15.90 -2.47
N ALA A 182 2.05 -17.05 -1.81
CA ALA A 182 1.36 -17.13 -0.54
C ALA A 182 2.31 -16.85 0.65
N PRO A 183 1.82 -16.24 1.73
CA PRO A 183 2.52 -16.19 2.99
C PRO A 183 2.68 -17.60 3.59
N THR A 184 3.75 -17.80 4.36
CA THR A 184 3.96 -19.06 5.09
C THR A 184 3.08 -19.11 6.33
N ALA A 185 2.58 -20.31 6.68
CA ALA A 185 1.80 -20.51 7.91
C ALA A 185 2.56 -20.06 9.17
N GLN A 186 3.87 -20.27 9.20
CA GLN A 186 4.73 -19.82 10.31
C GLN A 186 4.77 -18.29 10.44
N ALA A 187 4.76 -17.54 9.33
CA ALA A 187 4.77 -16.09 9.37
C ALA A 187 3.45 -15.53 9.92
N VAL A 188 2.33 -16.11 9.51
CA VAL A 188 0.99 -15.76 9.99
C VAL A 188 0.89 -16.05 11.49
N ALA A 189 1.18 -17.29 11.92
CA ALA A 189 1.12 -17.67 13.33
C ALA A 189 2.01 -16.81 14.25
N ARG A 190 3.20 -16.42 13.77
CA ARG A 190 4.08 -15.52 14.52
C ARG A 190 3.49 -14.12 14.68
N PHE A 191 2.83 -13.61 13.65
CA PHE A 191 2.16 -12.32 13.70
C PHE A 191 1.01 -12.35 14.71
N ASP A 192 0.12 -13.34 14.61
CA ASP A 192 -1.03 -13.46 15.50
C ASP A 192 -0.61 -13.61 16.97
N ALA A 193 0.40 -14.44 17.24
CA ALA A 193 0.95 -14.59 18.58
C ALA A 193 1.47 -13.26 19.16
N ARG A 194 2.17 -12.47 18.35
CA ARG A 194 2.68 -11.15 18.76
C ARG A 194 1.55 -10.15 19.02
N MET A 195 0.50 -10.17 18.21
CA MET A 195 -0.64 -9.28 18.41
C MET A 195 -1.44 -9.66 19.66
N ALA A 196 -1.61 -10.94 19.92
CA ALA A 196 -2.25 -11.42 21.15
C ALA A 196 -1.46 -11.01 22.40
N GLU A 197 -0.12 -11.07 22.37
CA GLU A 197 0.74 -10.59 23.45
C GLU A 197 0.58 -9.07 23.68
N GLN A 198 0.59 -8.27 22.60
CA GLN A 198 0.39 -6.83 22.70
C GLN A 198 -1.00 -6.46 23.23
N ALA A 199 -2.04 -7.19 22.84
CA ALA A 199 -3.40 -6.98 23.34
C ALA A 199 -3.49 -7.26 24.85
N ARG A 200 -2.84 -8.32 25.34
CA ARG A 200 -2.76 -8.64 26.78
C ARG A 200 -2.05 -7.53 27.56
N HIS A 201 -0.87 -7.09 27.10
CA HIS A 201 -0.15 -6.01 27.76
C HIS A 201 -0.95 -4.69 27.80
N ARG A 202 -1.74 -4.38 26.76
CA ARG A 202 -2.58 -3.18 26.76
C ARG A 202 -3.71 -3.30 27.80
N ALA A 203 -4.37 -4.45 27.88
CA ALA A 203 -5.41 -4.68 28.88
C ALA A 203 -4.87 -4.53 30.30
N GLU A 204 -3.68 -5.08 30.59
CA GLU A 204 -3.02 -4.95 31.90
C GLU A 204 -2.67 -3.50 32.27
N LEU A 205 -2.38 -2.64 31.28
CA LEU A 205 -2.11 -1.21 31.49
C LEU A 205 -3.38 -0.37 31.65
N GLU A 206 -4.52 -0.81 31.12
CA GLU A 206 -5.81 -0.13 31.25
C GLU A 206 -6.52 -0.51 32.58
N GLU A 207 -6.15 -1.63 33.19
CA GLU A 207 -6.67 -2.10 34.49
C GLU A 207 -5.93 -1.54 35.72
N ASN A 208 -4.78 -0.85 35.54
CA ASN A 208 -4.00 -0.21 36.60
C ASN A 208 -4.12 1.33 36.57
#